data_AF-A0AAD0W3K1-F1
#
_entry.id   AF-A0AAD0W3K1-F1
#
_cell.length_a   1.000
_cell.length_b   1.000
_cell.length_c   1.000
_cell.angle_alpha   90.00
_cell.angle_beta   90.00
_cell.angle_gamma   90.00
#
_symmetry.space_group_name_H-M   'P 1'
#
loop_
_entity.id
_entity.type
_entity.pdbx_description
1 polymer ?
#
loop_
_entity_poly.entity_id
_entity_poly.type
_entity_poly.pdbx_seq_one_letter_code
_entity_poly.pdbx_strand_id
1 'polypeptide(L)'
;MADYQPMTLEQRIAALQAENGKLIDSNNALTQTVIGKMGEINHALSDAQAQVESKKQELEQRVNSYLSGAREELGFTALNYNHDFLDTYTTANGEIELPVGIGTHSNNPITEYFDIEMIPVRSGDVDGRSDVAKELLTAMNIGANTLHFSSSFKILHIKHKENMPIPSKWVFHIPNQHIKHMQGASLILWAKGKGFNWGMDTNLEWKQVRRAWRPSANPGPYVHVDVYMHEAGGELYLALPSIVAGVWPEDRVLGNLYNPKSELIRRGAAWHDVTAHDAWRDTNTANGGDPARDTV
;
A
#
# COMPACT_ATOMS: atom_id res chain seq x y z
N MET A 1 -98.23 32.36 -32.96
CA MET A 1 -97.25 31.48 -33.63
C MET A 1 -96.13 32.38 -34.10
N ALA A 2 -94.90 32.17 -33.64
CA ALA A 2 -93.77 33.00 -34.09
C ALA A 2 -93.38 32.55 -35.50
N ASP A 3 -93.36 33.48 -36.45
CA ASP A 3 -92.93 33.27 -37.82
C ASP A 3 -91.48 32.78 -37.84
N TYR A 4 -91.28 31.53 -38.27
CA TYR A 4 -89.96 31.01 -38.59
C TYR A 4 -89.55 31.56 -39.95
N GLN A 5 -88.81 32.66 -39.98
CA GLN A 5 -88.18 33.17 -41.19
C GLN A 5 -86.91 32.34 -41.47
N PRO A 6 -86.86 31.55 -42.55
CA PRO A 6 -85.65 30.80 -42.90
C PRO A 6 -84.54 31.78 -43.27
N MET A 7 -83.38 31.67 -42.61
CA MET A 7 -82.21 32.46 -42.96
C MET A 7 -81.88 32.34 -44.45
N THR A 8 -81.63 33.47 -45.11
CA THR A 8 -81.12 33.51 -46.47
C THR A 8 -79.73 32.89 -46.55
N LEU A 9 -79.31 32.47 -47.74
CA LEU A 9 -77.97 31.91 -47.97
C LEU A 9 -76.87 32.88 -47.50
N GLU A 10 -77.04 34.18 -47.76
CA GLU A 10 -76.13 35.24 -47.35
C GLU A 10 -76.02 35.36 -45.83
N GLN A 11 -77.14 35.29 -45.11
CA GLN A 11 -77.15 35.30 -43.64
C GLN A 11 -76.41 34.07 -43.06
N ARG A 12 -76.53 32.90 -43.70
CA ARG A 12 -75.80 31.69 -43.30
C ARG A 12 -74.30 31.82 -43.55
N ILE A 13 -73.91 32.37 -44.70
CA ILE A 13 -72.49 32.62 -45.03
C ILE A 13 -71.89 33.61 -44.02
N ALA A 14 -72.58 34.70 -43.70
CA ALA A 14 -72.11 35.68 -42.72
C ALA A 14 -71.94 35.07 -41.32
N ALA A 15 -72.88 34.24 -40.88
CA ALA A 15 -72.79 33.53 -39.60
C ALA A 15 -71.59 32.57 -39.56
N LEU A 16 -71.37 31.79 -40.62
CA LEU A 16 -70.22 30.88 -40.73
C LEU A 16 -68.89 31.64 -40.76
N GLN A 17 -68.81 32.77 -41.45
CA GLN A 17 -67.62 33.62 -41.47
C GLN A 17 -67.31 34.18 -40.07
N ALA A 18 -68.33 34.62 -39.33
CA ALA A 18 -68.16 35.10 -37.96
C ALA A 18 -67.70 33.98 -37.00
N GLU A 19 -68.24 32.77 -37.13
CA GLU A 19 -67.84 31.62 -36.33
C GLU A 19 -66.41 31.17 -36.65
N ASN A 20 -66.07 31.09 -37.94
CA ASN A 20 -64.70 30.78 -38.39
C ASN A 20 -63.70 31.82 -37.88
N GLY A 21 -64.05 33.11 -37.87
CA GLY A 21 -63.22 34.17 -37.28
C GLY A 21 -62.90 33.90 -35.80
N LYS A 22 -63.93 33.56 -35.00
CA LYS A 22 -63.74 33.22 -33.57
C LYS A 22 -62.87 31.99 -33.36
N LEU A 23 -63.02 30.97 -34.22
CA LEU A 23 -62.20 29.76 -34.17
C LEU A 23 -60.74 30.06 -34.50
N ILE A 24 -60.48 30.89 -35.52
CA ILE A 24 -59.13 31.34 -35.88
C ILE A 24 -58.49 32.09 -34.71
N ASP A 25 -59.21 33.05 -34.12
CA ASP A 25 -58.70 33.81 -32.97
C ASP A 25 -58.39 32.93 -31.77
N SER A 26 -59.29 31.98 -31.45
CA SER A 26 -59.10 31.01 -30.37
C SER A 26 -57.90 30.09 -30.62
N ASN A 27 -57.73 29.64 -31.87
CA ASN A 27 -56.62 28.78 -32.25
C ASN A 27 -55.27 29.52 -32.21
N ASN A 28 -55.25 30.79 -32.63
CA ASN A 28 -54.08 31.66 -32.50
C ASN A 28 -53.71 31.88 -31.03
N ALA A 29 -54.69 32.15 -30.17
CA ALA A 29 -54.47 32.31 -28.73
C ALA A 29 -53.94 31.02 -28.07
N LEU A 30 -54.49 29.86 -28.43
CA LEU A 30 -54.00 28.56 -27.96
C LEU A 30 -52.56 28.31 -28.43
N THR A 31 -52.27 28.59 -29.70
CA THR A 31 -50.92 28.42 -30.28
C THR A 31 -49.88 29.25 -29.53
N GLN A 32 -50.18 30.53 -29.26
CA GLN A 32 -49.29 31.39 -28.48
C GLN A 32 -49.09 30.88 -27.05
N THR A 33 -50.17 30.39 -26.42
CA THR A 33 -50.10 29.82 -25.07
C THR A 33 -49.21 28.57 -25.03
N VAL A 34 -49.36 27.67 -26.01
CA VAL A 34 -48.55 26.45 -26.10
C VAL A 34 -47.08 26.78 -26.33
N ILE A 35 -46.77 27.72 -27.24
CA ILE A 35 -45.40 28.17 -27.48
C ILE A 35 -44.79 28.76 -26.21
N GLY A 36 -45.53 29.60 -25.49
CA GLY A 36 -45.08 30.17 -24.20
C GLY A 36 -44.77 29.07 -23.17
N LYS A 37 -45.69 28.10 -23.00
CA LYS A 37 -45.50 26.99 -22.06
C LYS A 37 -44.35 26.06 -22.45
N MET A 38 -44.15 25.80 -23.75
CA MET A 38 -42.98 25.05 -24.21
C MET A 38 -41.68 25.79 -23.88
N GLY A 39 -41.65 27.12 -24.03
CA GLY A 39 -40.52 27.95 -23.63
C GLY A 39 -40.22 27.84 -22.12
N GLU A 40 -41.25 27.99 -21.28
CA GLU A 40 -41.13 27.81 -19.81
C GLU A 40 -40.59 26.42 -19.45
N ILE A 41 -41.11 25.35 -20.09
CA ILE A 41 -40.67 23.97 -19.85
C ILE A 41 -39.20 23.79 -20.26
N ASN A 42 -38.80 24.30 -21.43
CA ASN A 42 -37.42 24.19 -21.89
C ASN A 42 -36.45 24.92 -20.95
N HIS A 43 -36.82 26.10 -20.44
CA HIS A 43 -36.03 26.80 -19.44
C HIS A 43 -35.92 26.00 -18.14
N ALA A 44 -37.05 25.53 -17.59
CA ALA A 44 -37.04 24.73 -16.37
C ALA A 44 -36.21 23.44 -16.51
N LEU A 45 -36.26 22.79 -17.68
CA LEU A 45 -35.48 21.59 -17.97
C LEU A 45 -33.98 21.92 -18.05
N SER A 46 -33.61 22.99 -18.74
CA SER A 46 -32.23 23.46 -18.84
C SER A 46 -31.65 23.78 -17.44
N ASP A 47 -32.41 24.49 -16.61
CA ASP A 47 -31.99 24.83 -15.25
C ASP A 47 -31.83 23.59 -14.37
N ALA A 48 -32.76 22.63 -14.47
CA ALA A 48 -32.66 21.37 -13.75
C ALA A 48 -31.43 20.55 -14.17
N GLN A 49 -31.12 20.49 -15.46
CA GLN A 49 -29.93 19.82 -15.97
C GLN A 49 -28.64 20.45 -15.44
N ALA A 50 -28.56 21.79 -15.44
CA ALA A 50 -27.41 22.51 -14.90
C ALA A 50 -27.22 22.27 -13.38
N GLN A 51 -28.31 22.25 -12.61
CA GLN A 51 -28.27 21.96 -11.18
C GLN A 51 -27.80 20.54 -10.87
N VAL A 52 -28.30 19.54 -11.62
CA VAL A 52 -27.90 18.14 -11.44
C VAL A 52 -26.41 17.96 -11.72
N GLU A 53 -25.89 18.53 -12.81
CA GLU A 53 -24.48 18.41 -13.16
C GLU A 53 -23.58 19.12 -12.13
N SER A 54 -23.99 20.32 -11.67
CA SER A 54 -23.29 21.02 -10.60
C SER A 54 -23.25 20.20 -9.29
N LYS A 55 -24.37 19.60 -8.90
CA LYS A 55 -24.45 18.76 -7.69
C LYS A 55 -23.64 17.47 -7.80
N LYS A 56 -23.57 16.89 -8.99
CA LYS A 56 -22.73 15.72 -9.26
C LYS A 56 -21.25 16.06 -9.07
N GLN A 57 -20.80 17.18 -9.64
CA GLN A 57 -19.41 17.64 -9.49
C GLN A 57 -19.06 17.97 -8.03
N GLU A 58 -19.97 18.63 -7.29
CA GLU A 58 -19.80 18.90 -5.86
C GLU A 58 -19.65 17.60 -5.06
N LEU A 59 -20.48 16.59 -5.36
CA LEU A 59 -20.43 15.29 -4.70
C LEU A 59 -19.11 14.55 -5.01
N GLU A 60 -18.68 14.54 -6.27
CA GLU A 60 -17.41 13.93 -6.69
C GLU A 60 -16.23 14.57 -5.96
N GLN A 61 -16.19 15.92 -5.89
CA GLN A 61 -15.15 16.65 -5.15
C GLN A 61 -15.17 16.32 -3.66
N ARG A 62 -16.36 16.26 -3.05
CA ARG A 62 -16.52 15.95 -1.63
C ARG A 62 -16.10 14.52 -1.30
N VAL A 63 -16.49 13.54 -2.13
CA VAL A 63 -16.07 12.14 -1.98
C VAL A 63 -14.55 12.02 -2.12
N ASN A 64 -13.96 12.65 -3.13
CA ASN A 64 -12.51 12.64 -3.31
C ASN A 64 -11.78 13.27 -2.12
N SER A 65 -12.31 14.37 -1.57
CA SER A 65 -11.76 15.03 -0.39
C SER A 65 -11.83 14.12 0.85
N TYR A 66 -12.97 13.46 1.10
CA TYR A 66 -13.11 12.50 2.19
C TYR A 66 -12.17 11.31 2.03
N LEU A 67 -12.02 10.78 0.82
CA LEU A 67 -11.11 9.66 0.56
C LEU A 67 -9.65 10.07 0.74
N SER A 68 -9.25 11.27 0.32
CA SER A 68 -7.90 11.80 0.57
C SER A 68 -7.65 11.98 2.07
N GLY A 69 -8.56 12.65 2.77
CA GLY A 69 -8.45 12.87 4.22
C GLY A 69 -8.39 11.55 4.99
N ALA A 70 -9.28 10.60 4.69
CA ALA A 70 -9.27 9.28 5.32
C ALA A 70 -7.97 8.52 5.04
N ARG A 71 -7.39 8.65 3.84
CA ARG A 71 -6.06 8.07 3.55
C ARG A 71 -5.00 8.74 4.41
N GLU A 72 -4.95 10.06 4.46
CA GLU A 72 -4.02 10.88 5.26
C GLU A 72 -4.04 10.52 6.75
N GLU A 73 -5.23 10.35 7.32
CA GLU A 73 -5.41 10.07 8.76
C GLU A 73 -5.17 8.60 9.15
N LEU A 74 -5.31 7.65 8.22
CA LEU A 74 -5.09 6.24 8.52
C LEU A 74 -3.60 5.92 8.59
N GLY A 75 -3.14 5.64 9.80
CA GLY A 75 -1.83 5.05 10.07
C GLY A 75 -1.78 3.57 9.68
N PHE A 76 -0.57 3.08 9.37
CA PHE A 76 -0.30 1.68 9.10
C PHE A 76 0.71 1.15 10.10
N THR A 77 0.54 -0.11 10.49
CA THR A 77 1.46 -0.80 11.39
C THR A 77 2.05 -2.00 10.66
N ALA A 78 3.37 -2.12 10.69
CA ALA A 78 4.05 -3.32 10.22
C ALA A 78 3.91 -4.44 11.26
N LEU A 79 3.58 -5.63 10.79
CA LEU A 79 3.44 -6.85 11.58
C LEU A 79 4.61 -7.81 11.35
N ASN A 80 5.50 -7.51 10.41
CA ASN A 80 6.59 -8.40 10.04
C ASN A 80 7.77 -8.28 11.01
N TYR A 81 8.10 -9.33 11.76
CA TYR A 81 9.25 -9.30 12.65
C TYR A 81 10.54 -9.10 11.87
N ASN A 82 11.47 -8.28 12.38
CA ASN A 82 12.78 -8.04 11.78
C ASN A 82 12.72 -7.56 10.31
N HIS A 83 11.71 -6.76 9.97
CA HIS A 83 11.58 -6.13 8.65
C HIS A 83 12.81 -5.27 8.26
N ASP A 84 13.57 -4.77 9.21
CA ASP A 84 14.77 -3.95 9.00
C ASP A 84 16.05 -4.78 8.90
N PHE A 85 15.94 -6.11 9.05
CA PHE A 85 17.04 -7.07 8.99
C PHE A 85 18.22 -6.74 9.92
N LEU A 86 17.96 -6.07 11.04
CA LEU A 86 19.01 -5.79 12.03
C LEU A 86 19.30 -7.01 12.91
N ASP A 87 18.28 -7.81 13.20
CA ASP A 87 18.44 -9.01 14.02
C ASP A 87 18.89 -10.17 13.11
N THR A 88 20.08 -10.70 13.33
CA THR A 88 20.65 -11.75 12.49
C THR A 88 21.17 -12.90 13.34
N TYR A 89 21.32 -14.06 12.70
CA TYR A 89 22.03 -15.20 13.27
C TYR A 89 23.09 -15.66 12.29
N THR A 90 24.20 -16.17 12.83
CA THR A 90 25.24 -16.80 12.04
C THR A 90 24.91 -18.27 11.86
N THR A 91 25.09 -18.80 10.65
CA THR A 91 24.94 -20.23 10.37
C THR A 91 25.94 -21.06 11.18
N ALA A 92 25.66 -22.35 11.39
CA ALA A 92 26.43 -23.21 12.30
C ALA A 92 27.94 -23.33 11.94
N ASN A 93 28.31 -23.10 10.68
CA ASN A 93 29.68 -23.03 10.18
C ASN A 93 30.35 -21.66 10.39
N GLY A 94 29.64 -20.64 10.88
CA GLY A 94 30.20 -19.32 11.16
C GLY A 94 30.33 -18.39 9.95
N GLU A 95 29.93 -18.82 8.76
CA GLU A 95 30.32 -18.17 7.50
C GLU A 95 29.27 -17.18 6.96
N ILE A 96 27.99 -17.34 7.30
CA ILE A 96 26.90 -16.56 6.69
C ILE A 96 26.00 -15.97 7.77
N GLU A 97 25.71 -14.67 7.63
CA GLU A 97 24.78 -13.93 8.47
C GLU A 97 23.40 -13.90 7.80
N LEU A 98 22.38 -14.44 8.46
CA LEU A 98 21.00 -14.48 7.96
C LEU A 98 20.05 -13.69 8.87
N PRO A 99 19.05 -12.98 8.32
CA PRO A 99 18.03 -12.33 9.13
C PRO A 99 17.22 -13.32 9.96
N VAL A 100 17.03 -13.04 11.25
CA VAL A 100 16.15 -13.85 12.10
C VAL A 100 14.74 -13.87 11.51
N GLY A 101 14.15 -15.07 11.42
CA GLY A 101 12.81 -15.30 10.88
C GLY A 101 12.77 -15.53 9.37
N ILE A 102 13.88 -15.34 8.65
CA ILE A 102 14.02 -15.88 7.29
C ILE A 102 14.09 -17.41 7.41
N GLY A 103 13.24 -18.10 6.65
CA GLY A 103 13.30 -19.56 6.57
C GLY A 103 13.73 -19.99 5.19
N THR A 104 14.43 -21.12 5.13
CA THR A 104 15.00 -21.70 3.91
C THR A 104 14.36 -23.05 3.66
N HIS A 105 14.19 -23.42 2.40
CA HIS A 105 13.61 -24.73 2.09
C HIS A 105 14.60 -25.81 2.51
N SER A 106 14.15 -26.85 3.23
CA SER A 106 15.03 -27.90 3.77
C SER A 106 15.89 -28.59 2.71
N ASN A 107 15.34 -28.73 1.51
CA ASN A 107 16.00 -29.37 0.37
C ASN A 107 16.76 -28.40 -0.56
N ASN A 108 16.65 -27.08 -0.32
CA ASN A 108 17.39 -26.06 -1.07
C ASN A 108 17.92 -25.02 -0.07
N PRO A 109 18.87 -25.41 0.81
CA PRO A 109 19.42 -24.46 1.77
C PRO A 109 20.04 -23.29 1.02
N ILE A 110 19.59 -22.07 1.37
CA ILE A 110 19.97 -20.84 0.66
C ILE A 110 21.50 -20.67 0.59
N THR A 111 22.22 -21.17 1.59
CA THR A 111 23.68 -21.12 1.72
C THR A 111 24.42 -21.96 0.68
N GLU A 112 23.79 -23.01 0.13
CA GLU A 112 24.41 -23.84 -0.91
C GLU A 112 24.33 -23.16 -2.27
N TYR A 113 23.17 -22.58 -2.59
CA TYR A 113 22.85 -22.05 -3.92
C TYR A 113 23.18 -20.57 -4.11
N PHE A 114 23.32 -19.82 -3.02
CA PHE A 114 23.44 -18.36 -3.09
C PHE A 114 24.60 -17.84 -2.25
N ASP A 115 25.23 -16.79 -2.77
CA ASP A 115 26.07 -15.88 -2.00
C ASP A 115 25.15 -14.85 -1.33
N ILE A 116 25.39 -14.56 -0.05
CA ILE A 116 24.51 -13.73 0.76
C ILE A 116 25.34 -12.66 1.45
N GLU A 117 24.90 -11.42 1.35
CA GLU A 117 25.53 -10.26 1.98
C GLU A 117 24.46 -9.39 2.67
N MET A 118 24.80 -8.91 3.86
CA MET A 118 23.99 -7.96 4.61
C MET A 118 24.61 -6.56 4.49
N ILE A 119 24.08 -5.73 3.60
CA ILE A 119 24.62 -4.39 3.33
C ILE A 119 23.98 -3.39 4.32
N PRO A 120 24.77 -2.72 5.18
CA PRO A 120 24.21 -1.80 6.17
C PRO A 120 23.78 -0.47 5.55
N VAL A 121 22.64 0.06 6.01
CA VAL A 121 22.15 1.41 5.72
C VAL A 121 22.05 2.17 7.04
N ARG A 122 23.03 3.02 7.32
CA ARG A 122 23.19 3.69 8.62
C ARG A 122 22.78 5.16 8.56
N SER A 123 21.87 5.54 9.44
CA SER A 123 21.57 6.95 9.72
C SER A 123 22.77 7.58 10.43
N GLY A 124 23.17 8.79 10.02
CA GLY A 124 24.35 9.49 10.52
C GLY A 124 25.66 9.18 9.79
N ASP A 125 25.68 8.20 8.87
CA ASP A 125 26.87 7.81 8.11
C ASP A 125 26.61 8.01 6.60
N VAL A 126 27.12 9.11 6.07
CA VAL A 126 27.01 9.45 4.63
C VAL A 126 28.22 8.92 3.86
N ASP A 127 29.42 9.05 4.43
CA ASP A 127 30.68 8.71 3.76
C ASP A 127 30.89 7.19 3.63
N GLY A 128 30.47 6.41 4.63
CA GLY A 128 30.53 4.94 4.62
C GLY A 128 29.40 4.27 3.84
N ARG A 129 28.51 5.04 3.20
CA ARG A 129 27.31 4.52 2.56
C ARG A 129 27.62 3.89 1.21
N SER A 130 27.21 2.64 1.02
CA SER A 130 27.34 1.93 -0.26
C SER A 130 26.48 2.57 -1.35
N ASP A 131 26.87 2.37 -2.61
CA ASP A 131 26.12 2.92 -3.74
C ASP A 131 24.72 2.30 -3.86
N VAL A 132 24.59 1.00 -3.57
CA VAL A 132 23.29 0.31 -3.49
C VAL A 132 22.36 0.97 -2.45
N ALA A 133 22.91 1.38 -1.30
CA ALA A 133 22.14 2.10 -0.28
C ALA A 133 21.77 3.52 -0.73
N LYS A 134 22.66 4.24 -1.41
CA LYS A 134 22.38 5.57 -1.97
C LYS A 134 21.25 5.51 -3.01
N GLU A 135 21.28 4.52 -3.89
CA GLU A 135 20.22 4.29 -4.87
C GLU A 135 18.88 4.02 -4.19
N LEU A 136 18.86 3.13 -3.18
CA LEU A 136 17.63 2.82 -2.43
C LEU A 136 17.07 4.07 -1.74
N LEU A 137 17.89 4.84 -1.02
CA LEU A 137 17.43 6.06 -0.35
C LEU A 137 16.90 7.09 -1.34
N THR A 138 17.46 7.16 -2.55
CA THR A 138 16.95 8.00 -3.62
C THR A 138 15.58 7.49 -4.11
N ALA A 139 15.43 6.19 -4.33
CA ALA A 139 14.16 5.58 -4.71
C ALA A 139 13.06 5.77 -3.64
N MET A 140 13.45 5.77 -2.36
CA MET A 140 12.57 6.06 -1.21
C MET A 140 12.22 7.55 -1.07
N ASN A 141 12.72 8.42 -1.93
CA ASN A 141 12.59 9.88 -1.83
C ASN A 141 13.15 10.46 -0.52
N ILE A 142 14.11 9.75 0.11
CA ILE A 142 14.87 10.23 1.27
C ILE A 142 16.08 11.03 0.79
N GLY A 143 16.70 10.61 -0.30
CA GLY A 143 17.89 11.21 -0.89
C GLY A 143 19.19 10.49 -0.49
N ALA A 144 20.05 10.24 -1.49
CA ALA A 144 21.31 9.50 -1.32
C ALA A 144 22.24 10.03 -0.22
N ASN A 145 22.26 11.34 0.00
CA ASN A 145 23.19 12.03 0.91
C ASN A 145 22.52 12.54 2.19
N THR A 146 21.28 12.12 2.45
CA THR A 146 20.58 12.53 3.67
C THR A 146 21.31 11.98 4.88
N LEU A 147 21.71 12.88 5.78
CA LEU A 147 22.47 12.53 6.98
C LEU A 147 21.61 11.75 7.96
N HIS A 148 20.41 12.24 8.26
CA HIS A 148 19.53 11.65 9.25
C HIS A 148 18.20 11.21 8.65
N PHE A 149 17.86 9.95 8.90
CA PHE A 149 16.56 9.35 8.65
C PHE A 149 16.16 8.47 9.85
N SER A 150 14.89 8.05 9.87
CA SER A 150 14.18 7.59 11.07
C SER A 150 14.73 6.33 11.75
N SER A 151 15.49 5.48 11.03
CA SER A 151 16.26 4.38 11.65
C SER A 151 17.26 3.80 10.66
N SER A 152 18.36 3.23 11.16
CA SER A 152 19.22 2.35 10.39
C SER A 152 18.52 1.01 10.09
N PHE A 153 18.90 0.36 9.00
CA PHE A 153 18.41 -0.97 8.58
C PHE A 153 19.50 -1.67 7.75
N LYS A 154 19.27 -2.91 7.29
CA LYS A 154 20.14 -3.58 6.32
C LYS A 154 19.38 -3.94 5.05
N ILE A 155 20.11 -4.03 3.94
CA ILE A 155 19.67 -4.60 2.68
C ILE A 155 20.19 -6.04 2.63
N LEU A 156 19.30 -6.99 2.40
CA LEU A 156 19.67 -8.37 2.13
C LEU A 156 19.99 -8.51 0.64
N HIS A 157 21.23 -8.81 0.32
CA HIS A 157 21.68 -9.13 -1.03
C HIS A 157 21.87 -10.63 -1.18
N ILE A 158 21.27 -11.20 -2.23
CA ILE A 158 21.29 -12.62 -2.53
C ILE A 158 21.65 -12.74 -4.01
N LYS A 159 22.71 -13.50 -4.29
CA LYS A 159 23.17 -13.75 -5.65
C LYS A 159 23.31 -15.24 -5.89
N HIS A 160 22.69 -15.74 -6.94
CA HIS A 160 22.79 -17.14 -7.30
C HIS A 160 24.22 -17.49 -7.73
N LYS A 161 24.79 -18.54 -7.13
CA LYS A 161 26.15 -18.98 -7.42
C LYS A 161 26.26 -19.47 -8.86
N GLU A 162 27.44 -19.26 -9.43
CA GLU A 162 27.74 -19.73 -10.78
C GLU A 162 27.68 -21.27 -10.83
N ASN A 163 27.19 -21.82 -11.94
CA ASN A 163 27.07 -23.26 -12.19
C ASN A 163 26.15 -24.06 -11.25
N MET A 164 25.43 -23.40 -10.33
CA MET A 164 24.39 -24.07 -9.55
C MET A 164 23.12 -24.28 -10.40
N PRO A 165 22.38 -25.38 -10.19
CA PRO A 165 21.09 -25.55 -10.85
C PRO A 165 20.04 -24.64 -10.21
N ILE A 166 19.05 -24.20 -11.00
CA ILE A 166 17.91 -23.45 -10.49
C ILE A 166 17.17 -24.30 -9.44
N PRO A 167 16.94 -23.79 -8.21
CA PRO A 167 16.20 -24.51 -7.19
C PRO A 167 14.80 -24.91 -7.68
N SER A 168 14.42 -26.17 -7.48
CA SER A 168 13.13 -26.72 -7.97
C SER A 168 11.91 -26.30 -7.15
N LYS A 169 12.12 -25.60 -6.02
CA LYS A 169 11.11 -25.11 -5.08
C LYS A 169 11.46 -23.69 -4.66
N TRP A 170 10.67 -23.12 -3.75
CA TRP A 170 11.04 -21.85 -3.13
C TRP A 170 12.40 -21.95 -2.45
N VAL A 171 13.10 -20.83 -2.42
CA VAL A 171 14.46 -20.71 -1.91
C VAL A 171 14.43 -20.30 -0.44
N PHE A 172 13.73 -19.20 -0.18
CA PHE A 172 13.51 -18.67 1.16
C PHE A 172 12.14 -18.00 1.24
N HIS A 173 11.72 -17.72 2.47
CA HIS A 173 10.56 -16.88 2.73
C HIS A 173 10.95 -15.73 3.65
N ILE A 174 10.24 -14.60 3.53
CA ILE A 174 10.38 -13.50 4.48
C ILE A 174 9.80 -13.92 5.85
N PRO A 175 10.18 -13.24 6.95
CA PRO A 175 9.54 -13.51 8.24
C PRO A 175 8.03 -13.27 8.17
N ASN A 176 7.27 -13.98 9.01
CA ASN A 176 5.79 -13.94 9.04
C ASN A 176 5.09 -14.16 7.68
N GLN A 177 5.63 -15.04 6.83
CA GLN A 177 5.18 -15.30 5.45
C GLN A 177 3.68 -15.57 5.23
N HIS A 178 2.91 -15.95 6.27
CA HIS A 178 1.48 -16.25 6.15
C HIS A 178 0.63 -14.99 6.18
N ILE A 179 0.14 -14.57 5.01
CA ILE A 179 -0.73 -13.41 4.88
C ILE A 179 -2.19 -13.86 4.81
N LYS A 180 -2.99 -13.47 5.81
CA LYS A 180 -4.41 -13.80 5.89
C LYS A 180 -5.25 -12.87 5.01
N HIS A 181 -6.22 -13.43 4.28
CA HIS A 181 -7.08 -12.67 3.37
C HIS A 181 -8.22 -11.92 4.06
N MET A 182 -8.66 -12.37 5.25
CA MET A 182 -9.94 -11.96 5.84
C MET A 182 -10.09 -10.44 6.08
N GLN A 183 -9.05 -9.78 6.58
CA GLN A 183 -9.11 -8.37 7.01
C GLN A 183 -8.52 -7.40 5.97
N GLY A 184 -8.07 -7.93 4.83
CA GLY A 184 -7.19 -7.20 3.93
C GLY A 184 -5.80 -7.04 4.52
N ALA A 185 -4.78 -7.25 3.70
CA ALA A 185 -3.40 -7.10 4.10
C ALA A 185 -2.56 -6.72 2.88
N SER A 186 -1.41 -6.10 3.12
CA SER A 186 -0.47 -5.79 2.05
C SER A 186 0.94 -6.23 2.41
N LEU A 187 1.63 -6.80 1.42
CA LEU A 187 3.06 -6.93 1.41
C LEU A 187 3.62 -5.69 0.74
N ILE A 188 4.57 -5.05 1.39
CA ILE A 188 5.29 -3.90 0.86
C ILE A 188 6.76 -4.13 1.16
N LEU A 189 7.61 -3.97 0.16
CA LEU A 189 9.06 -4.08 0.31
C LEU A 189 9.74 -3.28 -0.78
N TRP A 190 11.01 -2.98 -0.59
CA TRP A 190 11.88 -2.51 -1.65
C TRP A 190 12.63 -3.69 -2.24
N ALA A 191 12.59 -3.83 -3.56
CA ALA A 191 13.37 -4.81 -4.29
C ALA A 191 14.15 -4.17 -5.43
N LYS A 192 15.35 -4.67 -5.65
CA LYS A 192 16.14 -4.49 -6.87
C LYS A 192 16.58 -5.90 -7.28
N GLY A 193 16.14 -6.42 -8.42
CA GLY A 193 16.47 -7.80 -8.75
C GLY A 193 16.13 -8.22 -10.17
N LYS A 194 16.55 -9.44 -10.51
CA LYS A 194 16.26 -10.17 -11.75
C LYS A 194 16.21 -11.67 -11.48
N GLY A 195 15.34 -12.41 -12.17
CA GLY A 195 15.28 -13.87 -12.05
C GLY A 195 14.55 -14.39 -10.80
N PHE A 196 13.78 -13.53 -10.12
CA PHE A 196 12.98 -13.87 -8.94
C PHE A 196 11.49 -13.48 -9.12
N ASN A 197 10.60 -14.17 -8.42
CA ASN A 197 9.16 -13.93 -8.54
C ASN A 197 8.67 -12.79 -7.61
N TRP A 198 7.36 -12.73 -7.33
CA TRP A 198 6.76 -11.72 -6.44
C TRP A 198 6.90 -10.25 -6.88
N GLY A 199 7.20 -10.00 -8.16
CA GLY A 199 7.49 -8.65 -8.66
C GLY A 199 8.88 -8.15 -8.25
N MET A 200 9.74 -9.05 -7.78
CA MET A 200 11.14 -8.77 -7.45
C MET A 200 12.06 -8.82 -8.68
N ASP A 201 11.54 -9.22 -9.84
CA ASP A 201 12.18 -8.97 -11.13
C ASP A 201 11.89 -7.53 -11.56
N THR A 202 12.83 -6.65 -11.23
CA THR A 202 12.71 -5.21 -11.43
C THR A 202 13.69 -4.69 -12.49
N ASN A 203 14.29 -5.60 -13.29
CA ASN A 203 15.39 -5.30 -14.19
C ASN A 203 16.56 -4.59 -13.49
N LEU A 204 16.87 -5.01 -12.25
CA LEU A 204 17.93 -4.41 -11.43
C LEU A 204 17.74 -2.90 -11.16
N GLU A 205 16.50 -2.41 -11.11
CA GLU A 205 16.17 -1.08 -10.60
C GLU A 205 15.44 -1.19 -9.26
N TRP A 206 15.70 -0.26 -8.32
CA TRP A 206 14.95 -0.22 -7.07
C TRP A 206 13.49 0.15 -7.33
N LYS A 207 12.58 -0.73 -6.89
CA LYS A 207 11.14 -0.50 -6.93
C LYS A 207 10.50 -0.89 -5.61
N GLN A 208 9.47 -0.13 -5.23
CA GLN A 208 8.58 -0.56 -4.18
C GLN A 208 7.66 -1.64 -4.74
N VAL A 209 7.88 -2.88 -4.32
CA VAL A 209 7.01 -4.00 -4.63
C VAL A 209 5.85 -3.96 -3.65
N ARG A 210 4.64 -3.93 -4.21
CA ARG A 210 3.39 -3.93 -3.43
C ARG A 210 2.49 -5.04 -3.91
N ARG A 211 1.98 -5.83 -2.97
CA ARG A 211 0.90 -6.76 -3.24
C ARG A 211 -0.14 -6.66 -2.16
N ALA A 212 -1.37 -6.33 -2.56
CA ALA A 212 -2.50 -6.22 -1.65
C ALA A 212 -3.45 -7.41 -1.85
N TRP A 213 -3.87 -7.99 -0.74
CA TRP A 213 -4.96 -8.96 -0.69
C TRP A 213 -6.18 -8.26 -0.14
N ARG A 214 -7.25 -8.27 -0.93
CA ARG A 214 -8.52 -7.66 -0.51
C ARG A 214 -9.22 -8.56 0.51
N PRO A 215 -10.03 -7.98 1.40
CA PRO A 215 -10.86 -8.73 2.33
C PRO A 215 -11.64 -9.85 1.63
N SER A 216 -11.66 -11.02 2.24
CA SER A 216 -12.46 -12.16 1.80
C SER A 216 -13.43 -12.57 2.90
N ALA A 217 -14.65 -12.97 2.52
CA ALA A 217 -15.63 -13.55 3.43
C ALA A 217 -15.17 -14.91 4.00
N ASN A 218 -14.12 -15.51 3.44
CA ASN A 218 -13.56 -16.78 3.89
C ASN A 218 -12.34 -16.53 4.81
N PRO A 219 -12.43 -16.82 6.11
CA PRO A 219 -11.36 -16.52 7.07
C PRO A 219 -10.17 -17.48 7.02
N GLY A 220 -10.35 -18.67 6.44
CA GLY A 220 -9.35 -19.75 6.43
C GLY A 220 -8.14 -19.51 5.53
N PRO A 221 -8.31 -19.08 4.27
CA PRO A 221 -7.22 -18.96 3.31
C PRO A 221 -6.12 -17.97 3.73
N TYR A 222 -4.89 -18.34 3.37
CA TYR A 222 -3.71 -17.50 3.47
C TYR A 222 -2.84 -17.69 2.23
N VAL A 223 -1.91 -16.77 2.01
CA VAL A 223 -0.86 -16.90 1.00
C VAL A 223 0.49 -16.91 1.71
N HIS A 224 1.39 -17.78 1.26
CA HIS A 224 2.80 -17.75 1.64
C HIS A 224 3.55 -16.76 0.76
N VAL A 225 4.38 -15.92 1.36
CA VAL A 225 5.37 -15.11 0.63
C VAL A 225 6.67 -15.90 0.49
N ASP A 226 6.59 -16.93 -0.35
CA ASP A 226 7.69 -17.79 -0.74
C ASP A 226 8.43 -17.18 -1.92
N VAL A 227 9.74 -16.96 -1.82
CA VAL A 227 10.58 -16.42 -2.88
C VAL A 227 11.13 -17.56 -3.73
N TYR A 228 10.85 -17.51 -5.02
CA TYR A 228 11.30 -18.49 -6.01
C TYR A 228 12.25 -17.84 -6.99
N MET A 229 13.33 -18.54 -7.29
CA MET A 229 14.19 -18.21 -8.41
C MET A 229 13.68 -18.94 -9.66
N HIS A 230 13.69 -18.28 -10.80
CA HIS A 230 13.26 -18.86 -12.08
C HIS A 230 14.28 -18.69 -13.21
N GLU A 231 15.38 -18.00 -12.96
CA GLU A 231 16.45 -17.78 -13.94
C GLU A 231 17.83 -17.95 -13.28
N ALA A 232 18.75 -18.64 -13.97
CA ALA A 232 20.12 -18.83 -13.50
C ALA A 232 20.88 -17.49 -13.47
N GLY A 233 21.73 -17.31 -12.45
CA GLY A 233 22.45 -16.04 -12.25
C GLY A 233 21.53 -14.92 -11.73
N GLY A 234 20.37 -15.29 -11.18
CA GLY A 234 19.47 -14.37 -10.50
C GLY A 234 20.17 -13.60 -9.40
N GLU A 235 19.82 -12.33 -9.28
CA GLU A 235 20.36 -11.42 -8.27
C GLU A 235 19.21 -10.63 -7.66
N LEU A 236 19.22 -10.48 -6.34
CA LEU A 236 18.15 -9.86 -5.59
C LEU A 236 18.68 -9.08 -4.39
N TYR A 237 18.27 -7.83 -4.30
CA TYR A 237 18.41 -6.97 -3.14
C TYR A 237 17.01 -6.74 -2.55
N LEU A 238 16.86 -6.97 -1.25
CA LEU A 238 15.61 -6.77 -0.51
C LEU A 238 15.84 -5.83 0.67
N ALA A 239 14.91 -4.90 0.88
CA ALA A 239 14.90 -4.05 2.05
C ALA A 239 13.49 -3.83 2.58
N LEU A 240 13.39 -3.73 3.91
CA LEU A 240 12.17 -3.34 4.63
C LEU A 240 10.93 -4.23 4.34
N PRO A 241 11.02 -5.57 4.19
CA PRO A 241 9.84 -6.38 3.93
C PRO A 241 8.81 -6.26 5.05
N SER A 242 7.68 -5.65 4.72
CA SER A 242 6.66 -5.27 5.68
C SER A 242 5.34 -5.91 5.28
N ILE A 243 4.70 -6.57 6.24
CA ILE A 243 3.31 -7.00 6.15
C ILE A 243 2.50 -6.01 6.96
N VAL A 244 1.55 -5.33 6.32
CA VAL A 244 0.68 -4.35 6.97
C VAL A 244 -0.76 -4.82 6.99
N ALA A 245 -1.47 -4.51 8.07
CA ALA A 245 -2.91 -4.64 8.11
C ALA A 245 -3.55 -3.63 7.14
N GLY A 246 -4.51 -4.09 6.34
CA GLY A 246 -5.20 -3.26 5.35
C GLY A 246 -4.52 -3.19 3.98
N VAL A 247 -5.13 -2.39 3.09
CA VAL A 247 -4.67 -2.17 1.71
C VAL A 247 -3.78 -0.93 1.66
N TRP A 248 -2.50 -1.11 1.38
CA TRP A 248 -1.55 -0.01 1.27
C TRP A 248 -1.84 0.86 0.03
N PRO A 249 -1.91 2.20 0.17
CA PRO A 249 -2.15 3.12 -0.94
C PRO A 249 -1.03 3.06 -1.98
N GLU A 250 -1.37 3.16 -3.27
CA GLU A 250 -0.37 3.03 -4.34
C GLU A 250 0.57 4.24 -4.44
N ASP A 251 0.08 5.40 -4.02
CA ASP A 251 0.74 6.70 -4.03
C ASP A 251 1.66 6.93 -2.81
N ARG A 252 1.72 5.97 -1.88
CA ARG A 252 2.57 6.08 -0.69
C ARG A 252 3.86 5.31 -0.82
N VAL A 253 4.95 6.01 -0.51
CA VAL A 253 6.31 5.49 -0.43
C VAL A 253 6.57 4.94 0.97
N LEU A 254 7.15 3.75 1.04
CA LEU A 254 7.60 3.10 2.25
C LEU A 254 8.93 3.72 2.69
N GLY A 255 8.87 4.68 3.63
CA GLY A 255 10.07 5.29 4.22
C GLY A 255 10.64 4.50 5.39
N ASN A 256 9.78 4.08 6.32
CA ASN A 256 10.01 3.12 7.40
C ASN A 256 8.66 2.97 8.12
N LEU A 257 8.29 1.77 8.58
CA LEU A 257 7.04 1.55 9.30
C LEU A 257 7.29 1.30 10.77
N TYR A 258 6.40 1.84 11.61
CA TYR A 258 6.40 1.48 13.01
C TYR A 258 6.03 0.01 13.20
N ASN A 259 6.86 -0.70 13.97
CA ASN A 259 6.72 -2.12 14.23
C ASN A 259 6.80 -2.38 15.75
N PRO A 260 5.65 -2.42 16.43
CA PRO A 260 5.60 -2.62 17.88
C PRO A 260 6.26 -3.94 18.31
N LYS A 261 6.20 -4.98 17.48
CA LYS A 261 6.75 -6.30 17.80
C LYS A 261 8.28 -6.25 17.90
N SER A 262 8.95 -5.64 16.92
CA SER A 262 10.41 -5.49 16.94
C SER A 262 10.87 -4.64 18.10
N GLU A 263 10.16 -3.54 18.39
CA GLU A 263 10.48 -2.66 19.51
C GLU A 263 10.38 -3.38 20.86
N LEU A 264 9.29 -4.10 21.11
CA LEU A 264 9.09 -4.83 22.37
C LEU A 264 10.14 -5.93 22.56
N ILE A 265 10.48 -6.68 21.52
CA ILE A 265 11.47 -7.75 21.60
C ILE A 265 12.86 -7.18 21.88
N ARG A 266 13.29 -6.14 21.15
CA ARG A 266 14.60 -5.52 21.36
C ARG A 266 14.72 -4.83 22.72
N ARG A 267 13.64 -4.18 23.18
CA ARG A 267 13.57 -3.66 24.56
C ARG A 267 13.67 -4.81 25.57
N GLY A 268 12.91 -5.88 25.43
CA GLY A 268 12.97 -7.03 26.33
C GLY A 268 14.37 -7.67 26.41
N ALA A 269 15.05 -7.84 25.27
CA ALA A 269 16.43 -8.32 25.22
C ALA A 269 17.40 -7.40 25.98
N ALA A 270 17.29 -6.08 25.78
CA ALA A 270 18.10 -5.11 26.52
C ALA A 270 17.88 -5.19 28.05
N TRP A 271 16.68 -5.53 28.51
CA TRP A 271 16.39 -5.68 29.94
C TRP A 271 17.00 -6.96 30.55
N HIS A 272 17.11 -8.03 29.76
CA HIS A 272 17.81 -9.25 30.18
C HIS A 272 19.33 -9.03 30.28
N ASP A 273 19.92 -8.23 29.38
CA ASP A 273 21.34 -7.87 29.46
C ASP A 273 21.64 -6.96 30.67
N VAL A 274 20.74 -6.02 31.00
CA VAL A 274 20.91 -5.14 32.18
C VAL A 274 20.79 -5.93 33.48
N THR A 275 19.82 -6.84 33.59
CA THR A 275 19.66 -7.66 34.81
C THR A 275 20.78 -8.69 34.99
N ALA A 276 21.36 -9.22 33.91
CA ALA A 276 22.55 -10.07 33.98
C ALA A 276 23.81 -9.29 34.41
N HIS A 277 23.97 -8.05 33.95
CA HIS A 277 25.12 -7.21 34.28
C HIS A 277 25.06 -6.68 35.73
N ASP A 278 23.87 -6.40 36.26
CA ASP A 278 23.67 -5.99 37.66
C ASP A 278 23.77 -7.17 38.64
N ALA A 279 23.24 -8.36 38.29
CA ALA A 279 23.38 -9.56 39.11
C ALA A 279 24.85 -10.04 39.25
N TRP A 280 25.69 -9.78 38.24
CA TRP A 280 27.12 -10.12 38.28
C TRP A 280 27.95 -9.11 39.10
N ARG A 281 27.50 -7.85 39.19
CA ARG A 281 28.15 -6.82 40.02
C ARG A 281 27.91 -7.03 41.52
N ASP A 282 26.72 -7.46 41.89
CA ASP A 282 26.37 -7.72 43.30
C ASP A 282 26.98 -9.03 43.83
N THR A 283 27.27 -10.00 42.96
CA THR A 283 27.94 -11.26 43.37
C THR A 283 29.46 -11.15 43.49
N ASN A 284 30.10 -10.22 42.77
CA ASN A 284 31.55 -10.01 42.85
C ASN A 284 31.99 -8.94 43.86
N THR A 285 31.08 -8.08 44.35
CA THR A 285 31.37 -7.16 45.46
C THR A 285 31.15 -7.79 46.84
N ALA A 286 30.41 -8.91 46.93
CA ALA A 286 30.19 -9.63 48.17
C ALA A 286 31.32 -10.61 48.58
N ASN A 287 32.25 -10.94 47.67
CA ASN A 287 33.33 -11.92 47.90
C ASN A 287 34.74 -11.29 47.99
N GLY A 288 34.84 -10.00 48.28
CA GLY A 288 36.12 -9.30 48.54
C GLY A 288 36.72 -9.56 49.94
N GLY A 289 36.46 -10.72 50.53
CA GLY A 289 37.11 -11.16 51.77
C GLY A 289 38.14 -12.22 51.43
N ASP A 290 39.41 -11.82 51.37
CA ASP A 290 40.57 -12.71 51.33
C ASP A 290 40.83 -13.26 52.75
N PRO A 291 40.77 -14.60 52.98
CA PRO A 291 41.22 -15.14 54.23
C PRO A 291 42.10 -16.37 53.97
N ALA A 292 43.37 -16.17 53.67
CA ALA A 292 44.44 -16.95 54.31
C ALA A 292 45.83 -16.54 53.80
N ARG A 293 46.65 -15.98 54.69
CA ARG A 293 47.84 -16.68 55.24
C ARG A 293 48.65 -15.76 56.16
N ASP A 294 48.37 -15.84 57.45
CA ASP A 294 49.36 -15.60 58.51
C ASP A 294 49.43 -16.88 59.37
N THR A 295 50.65 -17.44 59.47
CA THR A 295 51.28 -18.26 60.54
C THR A 295 50.37 -19.08 61.48
N VAL A 296 50.54 -20.41 61.62
CA VAL A 296 51.64 -21.16 62.26
C VAL A 296 51.74 -22.57 61.68
#